data_AF-A0A383BR75-F1
#
_entry.id   AF-A0A383BR75-F1
#
_cell.length_a   1.000
_cell.length_b   1.000
_cell.length_c   1.000
_cell.angle_alpha   90.00
_cell.angle_beta   90.00
_cell.angle_gamma   90.00
#
_symmetry.space_group_name_H-M   'P 1'
#
loop_
_entity.id
_entity.type
_entity.pdbx_description
1 polymer ?
#
loop_
_entity_poly.entity_id
_entity_poly.type
_entity_poly.pdbx_seq_one_letter_code
_entity_poly.pdbx_strand_id
1 'polypeptide(L)' 'MTDSAPSGGALGGMRILDFTHVFQGPVCTQLLADFGADVIKVERPGGGDWSRSWGPFVGDV' A
#
# COMPACT_ATOMS: atom_id res chain seq x y z
N MET A 1 -20.47 0.87 11.13
CA MET A 1 -19.43 -0.08 10.71
C MET A 1 -18.10 0.43 11.21
N THR A 2 -17.70 0.05 12.41
CA THR A 2 -16.32 0.26 12.88
C THR A 2 -15.58 -1.04 12.60
N ASP A 3 -14.92 -1.10 11.45
CA ASP A 3 -13.98 -2.19 11.19
C ASP A 3 -12.76 -1.97 12.10
N SER A 4 -12.50 -2.94 12.96
CA SER A 4 -11.39 -2.92 13.91
C SER A 4 -10.13 -3.29 13.14
N ALA A 5 -9.33 -2.29 12.75
CA ALA A 5 -7.99 -2.56 12.20
C ALA A 5 -7.18 -3.43 13.18
N PRO A 6 -6.31 -4.33 12.69
CA PRO A 6 -5.51 -5.19 13.54
C PRO A 6 -4.66 -4.34 14.50
N SER A 7 -4.85 -4.53 15.80
CA SER A 7 -4.18 -3.77 16.87
C SER A 7 -2.79 -4.31 17.22
N GLY A 8 -2.11 -4.94 16.27
CA GLY A 8 -0.77 -5.52 16.46
C GLY A 8 0.31 -4.70 15.75
N GLY A 9 1.47 -4.53 16.38
CA GLY A 9 2.60 -3.80 15.81
C GLY A 9 2.75 -2.36 16.33
N ALA A 10 3.91 -1.75 16.06
CA ALA A 10 4.28 -0.43 16.58
C ALA A 10 3.39 0.72 16.06
N LEU A 11 2.73 0.52 14.92
CA LEU A 11 1.82 1.49 14.27
C LEU A 11 0.36 1.02 14.26
N GLY A 12 0.03 0.02 15.08
CA GLY A 12 -1.34 -0.46 15.24
C GLY A 12 -2.32 0.69 15.55
N GLY A 13 -3.48 0.67 14.88
CA GLY A 13 -4.53 1.69 15.05
C GLY A 13 -4.33 2.99 14.26
N MET A 14 -3.20 3.15 13.56
CA MET A 14 -3.01 4.25 12.61
C MET A 14 -3.70 3.93 11.28
N ARG A 15 -4.39 4.92 10.70
CA ARG A 15 -4.93 4.85 9.33
C ARG A 15 -4.22 5.86 8.44
N ILE A 16 -3.70 5.39 7.30
CA ILE A 16 -2.87 6.17 6.38
C ILE A 16 -3.48 6.09 4.99
N LEU A 17 -3.65 7.24 4.34
CA LEU A 17 -4.02 7.31 2.93
C LEU A 17 -2.76 7.50 2.10
N ASP A 18 -2.46 6.52 1.24
CA ASP A 18 -1.24 6.48 0.43
C ASP A 18 -1.50 6.86 -1.04
N PHE A 19 -1.06 8.06 -1.41
CA PHE A 19 -1.09 8.61 -2.77
C PHE A 19 0.26 8.50 -3.49
N THR A 20 1.23 7.78 -2.92
CA THR A 20 2.55 7.63 -3.51
C THR A 20 2.53 6.69 -4.73
N HIS A 21 3.60 6.68 -5.50
CA HIS A 21 3.68 5.91 -6.74
C HIS A 21 5.07 5.32 -6.96
N VAL A 22 5.12 4.30 -7.80
CA VAL A 22 6.34 3.68 -8.33
C VAL A 22 7.18 2.94 -7.29
N PHE A 23 8.02 3.61 -6.50
CA PHE A 23 9.01 2.91 -5.65
C PHE A 23 9.21 3.53 -4.28
N GLN A 24 9.87 4.69 -4.17
CA GLN A 24 10.33 5.21 -2.87
C GLN A 24 9.17 5.44 -1.88
N GLY A 25 8.06 5.97 -2.37
CA GLY A 25 6.87 6.18 -1.55
C GLY A 25 6.16 4.87 -1.18
N PRO A 26 5.84 3.98 -2.13
CA PRO A 26 5.27 2.67 -1.82
C PRO A 26 6.13 1.83 -0.88
N VAL A 27 7.46 1.91 -0.96
CA VAL A 27 8.36 1.24 0.00
C VAL A 27 8.20 1.81 1.40
N CYS A 28 8.11 3.14 1.53
CA CYS A 28 7.88 3.78 2.83
C CYS A 28 6.55 3.32 3.43
N THR A 29 5.45 3.39 2.67
CA THR A 29 4.11 3.05 3.16
C THR A 29 3.94 1.54 3.39
N GLN A 30 4.64 0.70 2.62
CA GLN A 30 4.73 -0.73 2.89
C GLN A 30 5.33 -1.00 4.27
N LEU A 31 6.44 -0.34 4.64
CA LEU A 31 7.04 -0.49 5.97
C LEU A 31 6.08 -0.05 7.10
N LEU A 32 5.28 0.99 6.86
CA LEU A 32 4.27 1.43 7.83
C LEU A 32 3.17 0.37 7.99
N ALA A 33 2.72 -0.25 6.90
CA ALA A 33 1.77 -1.35 6.92
C ALA A 33 2.35 -2.59 7.63
N ASP A 34 3.61 -2.93 7.37
CA ASP A 34 4.33 -4.03 8.02
C ASP A 34 4.44 -3.81 9.54
N PHE A 35 4.49 -2.55 10.01
CA PHE A 35 4.43 -2.19 11.42
C PHE A 35 3.02 -2.07 12.00
N GLY A 36 1.98 -2.43 11.24
CA GLY A 36 0.61 -2.57 11.72
C GLY A 36 -0.33 -1.41 11.39
N ALA A 37 0.09 -0.45 10.57
CA ALA A 37 -0.81 0.60 10.10
C ALA A 37 -1.82 0.07 9.07
N ASP A 38 -3.04 0.60 9.11
CA ASP A 38 -4.05 0.42 8.05
C ASP A 38 -3.76 1.40 6.90
N VAL A 39 -3.05 0.92 5.88
CA VAL A 39 -2.62 1.74 4.73
C VAL A 39 -3.56 1.51 3.56
N ILE A 40 -4.33 2.54 3.22
CA ILE A 40 -5.24 2.54 2.08
C ILE A 40 -4.55 3.19 0.89
N LYS A 41 -4.25 2.39 -0.13
CA LYS A 41 -3.71 2.89 -1.39
C LYS A 41 -4.81 3.60 -2.19
N VAL A 42 -4.60 4.88 -2.48
CA VAL A 42 -5.49 5.66 -3.36
C VAL A 42 -4.81 5.77 -4.72
N GLU A 43 -5.50 5.31 -5.76
CA GLU A 43 -4.96 5.23 -7.12
C GLU A 43 -5.89 5.85 -8.15
N ARG A 44 -5.34 6.11 -9.35
CA ARG A 44 -6.10 6.66 -10.47
C ARG A 44 -7.06 5.61 -11.03
N PRO A 45 -8.31 5.98 -11.37
CA PRO A 45 -9.23 5.08 -12.05
C PRO A 45 -8.65 4.63 -13.40
N GLY A 46 -8.91 3.38 -13.78
CA GLY A 46 -8.54 2.80 -15.08
C GLY A 46 -7.08 2.35 -15.23
N GLY A 47 -6.12 2.95 -14.50
CA GLY A 47 -4.69 2.61 -14.63
C GLY A 47 -3.98 2.21 -13.34
N GLY A 48 -4.48 2.65 -12.18
CA GLY A 48 -3.81 2.42 -10.91
C GLY A 48 -2.46 3.15 -10.79
N ASP A 49 -1.57 2.63 -9.94
CA ASP A 49 -0.15 2.98 -9.90
C ASP A 49 0.55 2.53 -11.19
N TRP A 50 1.48 3.35 -11.69
CA TRP A 50 2.19 3.11 -12.95
C TRP A 50 2.98 1.79 -12.94
N SER A 51 3.48 1.40 -11.76
CA SER A 51 4.21 0.14 -11.55
C SER A 51 3.39 -1.10 -11.91
N ARG A 52 2.05 -1.03 -11.90
CA ARG A 52 1.17 -2.17 -12.30
C ARG A 52 1.36 -2.60 -13.75
N SER A 53 1.87 -1.70 -14.59
CA SER A 53 2.14 -1.94 -16.02
C SER A 53 3.62 -2.22 -16.31
N TRP A 54 4.47 -2.26 -15.29
CA TRP A 54 5.90 -2.49 -15.46
C TRP A 54 6.19 -3.97 -15.25
N GLY A 55 6.78 -4.60 -16.26
CA GLY A 55 7.24 -5.99 -16.17
C GLY A 55 8.45 -6.16 -15.23
N PRO A 56 8.83 -7.41 -14.93
CA PRO A 56 8.28 -8.63 -15.52
C PRO A 56 6.89 -8.98 -14.98
N PHE A 57 6.06 -9.55 -15.85
CA PHE A 57 4.79 -10.15 -15.48
C PHE A 57 4.98 -11.64 -15.16
N VAL A 58 4.09 -12.16 -14.31
CA VAL A 58 4.05 -13.59 -14.02
C VAL A 58 3.81 -14.34 -15.32
N GLY A 59 4.77 -15.17 -15.74
CA GLY A 59 4.72 -15.95 -16.97
C GLY A 59 5.56 -15.40 -18.14
N ASP A 60 6.31 -14.31 -17.95
CA ASP A 60 7.23 -13.78 -18.98
C ASP A 60 8.48 -14.65 -19.23
N VAL A 61 8.69 -15.73 -18.46
CA VAL A 61 9.81 -16.69 -18.57
C VAL A 61 9.36 -18.14 -18.40
#